data_AF-A0A0F8XUF6-F1
#
_entry.id   AF-A0A0F8XUF6-F1
#
_cell.length_a   1.000
_cell.length_b   1.000
_cell.length_c   1.000
_cell.angle_alpha   90.00
_cell.angle_beta   90.00
_cell.angle_gamma   90.00
#
_symmetry.space_group_name_H-M   'P 1'
#
loop_
_entity.id
_entity.type
_entity.pdbx_description
1 polymer ?
#
loop_
_entity_poly.entity_id
_entity_poly.type
_entity_poly.pdbx_seq_one_letter_code
_entity_poly.pdbx_strand_id
1 'polypeptide(L)'
;FMSDDLKNQMRLLWERGQLSNQTYAEIVGEVDYKTEVARREKEARDGLPMTMYPPITQNIEDKGIDLIGEEVKNREEEDVNGKPIPTDKLDDPKKFDIGKKTLKTAPYKNITDLPPAVKNNISSSLQKTFLTVFNKAHVKYGETRAFRIAWSVIRKIAKKNKSGKWIRISSKIKLTYAMVEKVLEEDETKVINDSIKEKDIELKNKQILLVDKFLKQKKDKK
;
A
#
# COMPACT_ATOMS: atom_id res chain seq x y z
N PHE A 1 -13.35 -41.84 -6.89
CA PHE A 1 -13.18 -40.59 -6.14
C PHE A 1 -11.77 -40.51 -5.60
N MET A 2 -11.05 -39.42 -5.88
CA MET A 2 -9.70 -39.18 -5.37
C MET A 2 -9.78 -38.87 -3.86
N SER A 3 -8.93 -39.49 -3.04
CA SER A 3 -8.87 -39.20 -1.60
C SER A 3 -8.39 -37.76 -1.33
N ASP A 4 -8.82 -37.17 -0.22
CA ASP A 4 -8.40 -35.81 0.14
C ASP A 4 -6.88 -35.70 0.33
N ASP A 5 -6.23 -36.76 0.83
CA ASP A 5 -4.77 -36.82 0.95
C ASP A 5 -4.10 -36.76 -0.43
N LEU A 6 -4.61 -37.49 -1.42
CA LEU A 6 -4.08 -37.48 -2.78
C LEU A 6 -4.31 -36.11 -3.45
N LYS A 7 -5.47 -35.47 -3.22
CA LYS A 7 -5.72 -34.09 -3.69
C LYS A 7 -4.73 -33.10 -3.06
N ASN A 8 -4.42 -33.25 -1.78
CA ASN A 8 -3.43 -32.42 -1.10
C ASN A 8 -2.01 -32.64 -1.66
N GLN A 9 -1.62 -33.88 -1.89
CA GLN A 9 -0.33 -34.18 -2.53
C GLN A 9 -0.24 -33.58 -3.94
N MET A 10 -1.30 -33.70 -4.75
CA MET A 10 -1.35 -33.10 -6.08
C MET A 10 -1.31 -31.57 -6.05
N ARG A 11 -1.95 -30.94 -5.06
CA ARG A 11 -1.83 -29.50 -4.82
C ARG A 11 -0.39 -29.10 -4.50
N LEU A 12 0.30 -29.84 -3.62
CA LEU A 12 1.71 -29.56 -3.29
C LEU A 12 2.63 -29.71 -4.51
N LEU A 13 2.40 -30.71 -5.35
CA LEU A 13 3.15 -30.89 -6.60
C LEU A 13 2.91 -29.73 -7.56
N TRP A 14 1.67 -29.24 -7.67
CA TRP A 14 1.31 -28.09 -8.48
C TRP A 14 1.92 -26.79 -7.95
N GLU A 15 1.83 -26.51 -6.65
CA GLU A 15 2.45 -25.33 -6.01
C GLU A 15 3.97 -25.31 -6.18
N ARG A 16 4.61 -26.47 -6.21
CA ARG A 16 6.06 -26.62 -6.49
C ARG A 16 6.41 -26.57 -7.97
N GLY A 17 5.44 -26.39 -8.87
CA GLY A 17 5.64 -26.35 -10.31
C GLY A 17 6.01 -27.70 -10.93
N GLN A 18 5.78 -28.81 -10.23
CA GLN A 18 6.02 -30.17 -10.74
C GLN A 18 4.84 -30.70 -11.58
N LEU A 19 3.68 -30.04 -11.49
CA LEU A 19 2.48 -30.38 -12.23
C LEU A 19 2.05 -29.20 -13.10
N SER A 20 1.64 -29.47 -14.35
CA SER A 20 1.12 -28.41 -15.24
C SER A 20 -0.27 -27.94 -14.78
N ASN A 21 -0.61 -26.68 -15.09
CA ASN A 21 -1.96 -26.14 -14.81
C ASN A 21 -3.06 -26.95 -15.49
N GLN A 22 -2.80 -27.47 -16.69
CA GLN A 22 -3.75 -28.32 -17.42
C GLN A 22 -4.01 -29.62 -16.68
N THR A 23 -2.94 -30.33 -16.34
CA THR A 23 -3.03 -31.61 -15.63
C THR A 23 -3.70 -31.45 -14.26
N TYR A 24 -3.40 -30.35 -13.55
CA TYR A 24 -4.06 -30.06 -12.27
C TYR A 24 -5.57 -29.79 -12.44
N ALA A 25 -5.96 -28.96 -13.41
CA ALA A 25 -7.36 -28.63 -13.66
C ALA A 25 -8.19 -29.86 -14.05
N GLU A 26 -7.65 -30.71 -14.92
CA GLU A 26 -8.34 -31.92 -15.40
C GLU A 26 -8.43 -33.01 -14.34
N ILE A 27 -7.35 -33.23 -13.56
CA ILE A 27 -7.29 -34.33 -12.59
C ILE A 27 -7.90 -33.95 -11.23
N VAL A 28 -7.56 -32.77 -10.70
CA VAL A 28 -8.00 -32.33 -9.36
C VAL A 28 -9.28 -31.51 -9.45
N GLY A 29 -9.36 -30.63 -10.45
CA GLY A 29 -10.55 -29.82 -10.70
C GLY A 29 -11.69 -30.60 -11.35
N GLU A 30 -11.40 -31.75 -11.97
CA GLU A 30 -12.36 -32.55 -12.75
C GLU A 30 -13.08 -31.71 -13.84
N VAL A 31 -12.41 -30.66 -14.33
CA VAL A 31 -12.93 -29.73 -15.33
C VAL A 31 -11.98 -29.73 -16.54
N ASP A 32 -12.55 -29.74 -17.74
CA ASP A 32 -11.79 -29.61 -18.98
C ASP A 32 -11.03 -28.27 -19.00
N TYR A 33 -9.73 -28.34 -19.31
CA TYR A 33 -8.85 -27.18 -19.23
C TYR A 33 -9.27 -26.04 -20.16
N LYS A 34 -9.80 -26.34 -21.35
CA LYS A 34 -10.26 -25.29 -22.28
C LYS A 34 -11.46 -24.54 -21.71
N THR A 35 -12.36 -25.27 -21.05
CA THR A 35 -13.51 -24.70 -20.36
C THR A 35 -13.07 -23.78 -19.22
N GLU A 36 -12.07 -24.19 -18.44
CA GLU A 36 -11.51 -23.37 -17.35
C GLU A 36 -10.83 -22.09 -17.89
N VAL A 37 -10.06 -22.19 -18.97
CA VAL A 37 -9.44 -21.01 -19.60
C VAL A 37 -10.49 -20.01 -20.08
N ALA A 38 -11.52 -20.48 -20.80
CA ALA A 38 -12.61 -19.62 -21.28
C ALA A 38 -13.36 -18.94 -20.11
N ARG A 39 -13.53 -19.65 -18.99
CA ARG A 39 -14.11 -19.10 -17.77
C ARG A 39 -13.24 -17.99 -17.17
N ARG A 40 -11.93 -18.21 -17.04
CA ARG A 40 -10.99 -17.22 -16.50
C ARG A 40 -10.88 -15.98 -17.38
N GLU A 41 -10.93 -16.13 -18.70
CA GLU A 41 -10.95 -14.99 -19.62
C GLU A 41 -12.22 -14.14 -19.44
N LYS A 42 -13.37 -14.78 -19.22
CA LYS A 42 -14.62 -14.08 -18.90
C LYS A 42 -14.52 -13.35 -17.55
N GLU A 43 -14.05 -14.02 -16.51
CA GLU A 43 -13.85 -13.42 -15.19
C GLU A 43 -12.88 -12.22 -15.24
N ALA A 44 -11.80 -12.33 -16.01
CA ALA A 44 -10.84 -11.25 -16.23
C ALA A 44 -11.46 -10.06 -16.96
N ARG A 45 -12.29 -10.31 -17.98
CA ARG A 45 -13.05 -9.26 -18.70
C ARG A 45 -14.00 -8.51 -17.77
N ASP A 46 -14.63 -9.24 -16.85
CA ASP A 46 -15.56 -8.71 -15.87
C ASP A 46 -14.85 -8.05 -14.66
N GLY A 47 -13.51 -8.13 -14.59
CA GLY A 47 -12.71 -7.52 -13.54
C GLY A 47 -12.79 -8.22 -12.17
N LEU A 48 -13.37 -9.42 -12.10
CA LEU A 48 -13.50 -10.20 -10.87
C LEU A 48 -12.17 -10.47 -10.16
N PRO A 49 -11.05 -10.79 -10.86
CA PRO A 49 -9.77 -11.01 -10.19
C PRO A 49 -9.28 -9.80 -9.39
N MET A 50 -9.63 -8.58 -9.80
CA MET A 50 -9.26 -7.36 -9.09
C MET A 50 -10.20 -7.11 -7.89
N THR A 51 -11.49 -7.37 -8.08
CA THR A 51 -12.51 -7.20 -7.03
C THR A 51 -12.35 -8.21 -5.90
N MET A 52 -11.99 -9.45 -6.24
CA MET A 52 -11.87 -10.59 -5.31
C MET A 52 -10.41 -10.86 -4.91
N TYR A 53 -9.54 -9.83 -4.93
CA TYR A 53 -8.17 -9.97 -4.48
C TYR A 53 -8.06 -9.71 -2.97
N PRO A 54 -7.40 -10.60 -2.18
CA PRO A 54 -6.73 -11.82 -2.57
C PRO A 54 -7.70 -12.98 -2.88
N PRO A 55 -7.36 -13.90 -3.79
CA PRO A 55 -8.24 -15.01 -4.14
C PRO A 55 -8.49 -15.88 -2.90
N ILE A 56 -9.74 -16.29 -2.72
CA ILE A 56 -10.15 -17.20 -1.64
C ILE A 56 -9.54 -18.58 -1.95
N THR A 57 -8.44 -18.92 -1.30
CA THR A 57 -7.72 -20.20 -1.51
C THR A 57 -8.27 -21.33 -0.64
N GLN A 58 -9.01 -20.99 0.42
CA GLN A 58 -9.68 -21.93 1.30
C GLN A 58 -11.09 -21.44 1.53
N ASN A 59 -12.11 -22.23 1.17
CA ASN A 59 -13.45 -21.96 1.65
C ASN A 59 -13.47 -22.26 3.14
N ILE A 60 -13.57 -21.21 3.96
CA ILE A 60 -13.64 -21.33 5.42
C ILE A 60 -15.07 -21.10 5.92
N GLU A 61 -16.06 -21.07 5.02
CA GLU A 61 -17.47 -20.77 5.35
C GLU A 61 -18.05 -21.67 6.46
N ASP A 62 -17.58 -22.93 6.59
CA ASP A 62 -17.98 -23.82 7.68
C ASP A 62 -17.26 -23.59 9.02
N LYS A 63 -16.20 -22.78 9.05
CA LYS A 63 -15.64 -22.25 10.30
C LYS A 63 -16.13 -20.82 10.40
N GLY A 64 -17.31 -20.63 11.00
CA GLY A 64 -17.96 -19.34 11.16
C GLY A 64 -16.95 -18.22 11.44
N ILE A 65 -16.74 -17.38 10.43
CA ILE A 65 -16.04 -16.12 10.59
C ILE A 65 -17.14 -15.12 10.90
N ASP A 66 -17.10 -14.54 12.10
CA ASP A 66 -18.05 -13.51 12.52
C ASP A 66 -18.13 -12.42 11.44
N LEU A 67 -19.30 -12.28 10.83
CA LEU A 67 -19.57 -11.27 9.81
C LEU A 67 -19.48 -9.89 10.46
N ILE A 68 -18.56 -9.05 9.96
CA ILE A 68 -18.46 -7.65 10.35
C ILE A 68 -19.71 -6.93 9.85
N GLY A 69 -20.69 -6.73 10.73
CA GLY A 69 -21.90 -5.96 10.44
C GLY A 69 -23.22 -6.53 11.01
N GLU A 70 -23.22 -7.74 11.55
CA GLU A 70 -24.36 -8.17 12.38
C GLU A 70 -24.22 -7.57 13.78
N GLU A 71 -25.27 -6.87 14.23
CA GLU A 71 -25.37 -6.45 15.61
C GLU A 71 -25.33 -7.69 16.49
N VAL A 72 -24.34 -7.73 17.40
CA VAL A 72 -24.25 -8.77 18.43
C VAL A 72 -25.57 -8.73 19.18
N LYS A 73 -26.44 -9.72 18.97
CA LYS A 73 -27.56 -9.96 19.87
C LYS A 73 -26.96 -10.09 21.25
N ASN A 74 -27.36 -9.21 22.18
CA ASN A 74 -26.97 -9.31 23.58
C ASN A 74 -27.16 -10.77 23.99
N ARG A 75 -26.06 -11.49 24.24
CA ARG A 75 -26.15 -12.88 24.70
C ARG A 75 -26.86 -12.83 26.05
N GLU A 76 -27.96 -13.56 26.14
CA GLU A 76 -28.78 -13.65 27.34
C GLU A 76 -27.88 -14.05 28.54
N GLU A 77 -28.12 -13.46 29.70
CA GLU A 77 -27.33 -13.70 30.94
C GLU A 77 -27.49 -15.14 31.48
N GLU A 78 -28.36 -15.91 30.83
CA GLU A 78 -28.76 -17.26 31.19
C GLU A 78 -28.41 -18.25 30.07
N ASP A 79 -28.00 -19.46 30.44
CA ASP A 79 -27.87 -20.56 29.48
C ASP A 79 -29.25 -21.03 28.98
N VAL A 80 -29.28 -21.92 27.97
CA VAL A 80 -30.53 -22.49 27.40
C VAL A 80 -31.39 -23.21 28.46
N ASN A 81 -30.86 -23.42 29.68
CA ASN A 81 -31.54 -24.05 30.80
C ASN A 81 -31.83 -23.08 31.97
N GLY A 82 -31.70 -21.76 31.77
CA GLY A 82 -32.00 -20.73 32.77
C GLY A 82 -30.97 -20.61 33.91
N LYS A 83 -29.75 -21.12 33.74
CA LYS A 83 -28.69 -20.97 34.75
C LYS A 83 -27.81 -19.75 34.46
N PRO A 84 -27.44 -18.97 35.49
CA PRO A 84 -26.57 -17.82 35.31
C PRO A 84 -25.18 -18.28 34.84
N ILE A 85 -24.68 -17.64 33.79
CA ILE A 85 -23.37 -17.94 33.21
C ILE A 85 -22.28 -17.41 34.18
N PRO A 86 -21.25 -18.21 34.53
CA PRO A 86 -20.16 -17.76 35.38
C PRO A 86 -19.45 -16.51 34.84
N THR A 87 -19.11 -15.56 35.72
CA THR A 87 -18.51 -14.26 35.38
C THR A 87 -17.20 -14.37 34.61
N ASP A 88 -16.46 -15.46 34.77
CA ASP A 88 -15.18 -15.72 34.08
C ASP A 88 -15.37 -16.12 32.59
N LYS A 89 -16.62 -16.43 32.19
CA LYS A 89 -17.01 -16.73 30.80
C LYS A 89 -17.76 -15.57 30.13
N LEU A 90 -18.02 -14.48 30.87
CA LEU A 90 -18.56 -13.25 30.31
C LEU A 90 -17.38 -12.48 29.71
N ASP A 91 -17.41 -12.29 28.38
CA ASP A 91 -16.41 -11.48 27.69
C ASP A 91 -16.48 -10.05 28.22
N ASP A 92 -15.44 -9.59 28.92
CA ASP A 92 -15.32 -8.19 29.35
C ASP A 92 -15.42 -7.28 28.11
N PRO A 93 -16.50 -6.50 27.93
CA PRO A 93 -16.67 -5.65 26.74
C PRO A 93 -15.56 -4.59 26.63
N LYS A 94 -14.90 -4.28 27.76
CA LYS A 94 -13.77 -3.36 27.84
C LYS A 94 -12.42 -3.97 27.46
N LYS A 95 -12.30 -5.30 27.37
CA LYS A 95 -11.03 -5.98 27.04
C LYS A 95 -10.55 -5.65 25.62
N PHE A 96 -11.48 -5.32 24.73
CA PHE A 96 -11.22 -4.89 23.36
C PHE A 96 -11.60 -3.44 23.08
N ASP A 97 -11.88 -2.64 24.12
CA ASP A 97 -11.99 -1.18 23.99
C ASP A 97 -10.60 -0.60 23.72
N ILE A 98 -10.15 -0.74 22.47
CA ILE A 98 -9.04 0.02 21.90
C ILE A 98 -9.57 1.44 21.73
N GLY A 99 -9.76 2.14 22.86
CA GLY A 99 -10.44 3.42 22.93
C GLY A 99 -9.94 4.34 21.84
N LYS A 100 -10.83 4.69 20.90
CA LYS A 100 -10.62 5.56 19.72
C LYS A 100 -9.17 6.02 19.54
N LYS A 101 -8.25 5.09 19.24
CA LYS A 101 -6.93 5.47 18.77
C LYS A 101 -7.20 6.10 17.42
N THR A 102 -7.24 7.44 17.40
CA THR A 102 -7.34 8.20 16.17
C THR A 102 -6.18 7.73 15.31
N LEU A 103 -6.45 6.87 14.33
CA LEU A 103 -5.58 6.65 13.20
C LEU A 103 -5.11 8.04 12.80
N LYS A 104 -3.79 8.26 12.68
CA LYS A 104 -3.25 9.50 12.09
C LYS A 104 -3.62 9.50 10.61
N THR A 105 -4.92 9.60 10.31
CA THR A 105 -5.46 9.88 9.00
C THR A 105 -4.95 11.25 8.62
N ALA A 106 -4.23 11.30 7.50
CA ALA A 106 -4.02 12.44 6.60
C ALA A 106 -4.24 13.85 7.22
N PRO A 107 -3.24 14.74 7.22
CA PRO A 107 -3.32 16.03 7.94
C PRO A 107 -4.51 16.90 7.54
N TYR A 108 -4.98 16.76 6.30
CA TYR A 108 -6.04 17.58 5.72
C TYR A 108 -7.20 16.69 5.26
N LYS A 109 -8.42 17.00 5.70
CA LYS A 109 -9.63 16.28 5.30
C LYS A 109 -10.31 16.99 4.13
N ASN A 110 -10.37 18.32 4.20
CA ASN A 110 -11.02 19.16 3.21
C ASN A 110 -10.04 20.11 2.54
N ILE A 111 -10.46 20.63 1.39
CA ILE A 111 -9.72 21.65 0.63
C ILE A 111 -9.52 22.92 1.45
N THR A 112 -10.48 23.25 2.31
CA THR A 112 -10.45 24.40 3.23
C THR A 112 -9.31 24.29 4.25
N ASP A 113 -8.90 23.07 4.58
CA ASP A 113 -7.92 22.80 5.62
C ASP A 113 -6.49 22.99 5.10
N LEU A 114 -6.32 23.08 3.77
CA LEU A 114 -5.02 23.32 3.16
C LEU A 114 -4.42 24.66 3.61
N PRO A 115 -3.07 24.77 3.69
CA PRO A 115 -2.41 26.01 4.05
C PRO A 115 -2.80 27.18 3.12
N PRO A 116 -2.89 28.42 3.64
CA PRO A 116 -3.23 29.60 2.84
C PRO A 116 -2.32 29.77 1.62
N ALA A 117 -1.02 29.46 1.78
CA ALA A 117 -0.03 29.51 0.70
C ALA A 117 -0.36 28.56 -0.46
N VAL A 118 -1.05 27.45 -0.20
CA VAL A 118 -1.52 26.54 -1.25
C VAL A 118 -2.82 27.09 -1.83
N LYS A 119 -3.82 27.35 -0.98
CA LYS A 119 -5.17 27.80 -1.41
C LYS A 119 -5.15 29.04 -2.30
N ASN A 120 -4.32 30.02 -1.98
CA ASN A 120 -4.27 31.30 -2.70
C ASN A 120 -3.56 31.19 -4.07
N ASN A 121 -2.70 30.18 -4.24
CA ASN A 121 -1.82 30.05 -5.40
C ASN A 121 -2.32 29.06 -6.46
N ILE A 122 -3.22 28.13 -6.14
CA ILE A 122 -3.73 27.10 -7.07
C ILE A 122 -5.26 27.12 -7.15
N SER A 123 -5.83 26.75 -8.30
CA SER A 123 -7.28 26.68 -8.50
C SER A 123 -7.94 25.55 -7.69
N SER A 124 -9.25 25.63 -7.43
CA SER A 124 -9.99 24.64 -6.61
C SER A 124 -9.86 23.20 -7.12
N SER A 125 -9.76 23.00 -8.43
CA SER A 125 -9.51 21.67 -9.02
C SER A 125 -8.12 21.14 -8.67
N LEU A 126 -7.10 22.00 -8.74
CA LEU A 126 -5.73 21.64 -8.37
C LEU A 126 -5.59 21.44 -6.86
N GLN A 127 -6.38 22.13 -6.04
CA GLN A 127 -6.39 21.94 -4.59
C GLN A 127 -6.86 20.53 -4.21
N LYS A 128 -7.87 19.97 -4.90
CA LYS A 128 -8.28 18.57 -4.75
C LYS A 128 -7.15 17.61 -5.09
N THR A 129 -6.48 17.83 -6.22
CA THR A 129 -5.33 17.03 -6.64
C THR A 129 -4.20 17.08 -5.61
N PHE A 130 -3.87 18.30 -5.14
CA PHE A 130 -2.84 18.52 -4.15
C PHE A 130 -3.16 17.76 -2.85
N LEU A 131 -4.40 17.89 -2.35
CA LEU A 131 -4.87 17.20 -1.15
C LEU A 131 -4.68 15.68 -1.27
N THR A 132 -5.12 15.07 -2.37
CA THR A 132 -5.01 13.62 -2.59
C THR A 132 -3.56 13.16 -2.63
N VAL A 133 -2.70 13.86 -3.37
CA VAL A 133 -1.28 13.50 -3.50
C VAL A 133 -0.56 13.69 -2.18
N PHE A 134 -0.81 14.81 -1.51
CA PHE A 134 -0.21 15.13 -0.22
C PHE A 134 -0.57 14.10 0.83
N ASN A 135 -1.85 13.76 0.98
CA ASN A 135 -2.31 12.79 1.97
C ASN A 135 -1.70 11.40 1.74
N LYS A 136 -1.58 10.96 0.47
CA LYS A 136 -0.91 9.70 0.12
C LYS A 136 0.58 9.73 0.47
N ALA A 137 1.28 10.80 0.10
CA ALA A 137 2.70 10.93 0.40
C ALA A 137 2.97 11.10 1.91
N HIS A 138 2.06 11.75 2.64
CA HIS A 138 2.21 12.00 4.07
C HIS A 138 2.26 10.72 4.89
N VAL A 139 1.46 9.70 4.51
CA VAL A 139 1.45 8.39 5.17
C VAL A 139 2.84 7.74 5.13
N LYS A 140 3.60 7.91 4.03
CA LYS A 140 4.88 7.22 3.81
C LYS A 140 6.11 8.06 4.20
N TYR A 141 6.09 9.37 4.00
CA TYR A 141 7.31 10.20 4.08
C TYR A 141 7.24 11.36 5.08
N GLY A 142 6.07 11.60 5.70
CA GLY A 142 5.85 12.78 6.56
C GLY A 142 5.65 14.09 5.78
N GLU A 143 5.45 15.18 6.52
CA GLU A 143 4.94 16.46 6.01
C GLU A 143 5.83 17.13 4.96
N THR A 144 7.10 17.37 5.27
CA THR A 144 8.02 18.14 4.39
C THR A 144 8.17 17.49 3.02
N ARG A 145 8.33 16.17 2.98
CA ARG A 145 8.45 15.41 1.72
C ARG A 145 7.12 15.34 0.98
N ALA A 146 6.01 15.15 1.69
CA ALA A 146 4.68 15.17 1.09
C ALA A 146 4.37 16.49 0.37
N PHE A 147 4.76 17.63 0.95
CA PHE A 147 4.63 18.94 0.31
C PHE A 147 5.43 19.02 -0.99
N ARG A 148 6.70 18.59 -0.97
CA ARG A 148 7.56 18.61 -2.15
C ARG A 148 6.99 17.77 -3.30
N ILE A 149 6.55 16.56 -2.98
CA ILE A 149 5.93 15.63 -3.95
C ILE A 149 4.66 16.23 -4.53
N ALA A 150 3.76 16.71 -3.68
CA ALA A 150 2.49 17.30 -4.12
C ALA A 150 2.73 18.50 -5.06
N TRP A 151 3.69 19.38 -4.73
CA TRP A 151 4.08 20.48 -5.61
C TRP A 151 4.75 20.03 -6.91
N SER A 152 5.55 18.96 -6.88
CA SER A 152 6.15 18.37 -8.09
C SER A 152 5.08 17.90 -9.08
N VAL A 153 4.05 17.21 -8.58
CA VAL A 153 2.91 16.78 -9.39
C VAL A 153 2.16 17.98 -9.97
N ILE A 154 1.86 19.00 -9.16
CA ILE A 154 1.18 20.22 -9.63
C ILE A 154 2.00 20.91 -10.74
N ARG A 155 3.33 20.99 -10.62
CA ARG A 155 4.20 21.58 -11.64
C ARG A 155 4.16 20.82 -12.97
N LYS A 156 3.96 19.50 -12.95
CA LYS A 156 3.85 18.69 -14.18
C LYS A 156 2.51 18.91 -14.91
N ILE A 157 1.43 19.22 -14.19
CA ILE A 157 0.07 19.30 -14.77
C ILE A 157 -0.49 20.73 -14.89
N ALA A 158 0.16 21.71 -14.26
CA ALA A 158 -0.29 23.10 -14.19
C ALA A 158 0.82 24.06 -14.62
N LYS A 159 0.41 25.23 -15.13
CA LYS A 159 1.28 26.35 -15.47
C LYS A 159 0.81 27.61 -14.75
N LYS A 160 1.73 28.51 -14.43
CA LYS A 160 1.36 29.83 -13.89
C LYS A 160 0.69 30.68 -14.96
N ASN A 161 -0.37 31.38 -14.59
CA ASN A 161 -1.02 32.39 -15.42
C ASN A 161 -0.33 33.76 -15.27
N LYS A 162 -0.81 34.77 -16.02
CA LYS A 162 -0.31 36.15 -15.94
C LYS A 162 -0.43 36.76 -14.54
N SER A 163 -1.38 36.29 -13.74
CA SER A 163 -1.59 36.71 -12.34
C SER A 163 -0.76 35.92 -11.32
N GLY A 164 0.15 35.05 -11.76
CA GLY A 164 0.99 34.22 -10.88
C GLY A 164 0.30 32.99 -10.26
N LYS A 165 -0.99 32.76 -10.53
CA LYS A 165 -1.75 31.59 -10.08
C LYS A 165 -1.54 30.38 -10.98
N TRP A 166 -1.43 29.20 -10.39
CA TRP A 166 -1.32 27.93 -11.11
C TRP A 166 -2.68 27.50 -11.65
N ILE A 167 -2.74 27.26 -12.96
CA ILE A 167 -3.91 26.78 -13.69
C ILE A 167 -3.52 25.52 -14.46
N ARG A 168 -4.42 24.54 -14.51
CA ARG A 168 -4.22 23.28 -15.22
C ARG A 168 -3.91 23.54 -16.71
N ILE A 169 -2.90 22.86 -17.24
CA ILE A 169 -2.45 23.06 -18.64
C ILE A 169 -3.52 22.58 -19.62
N SER A 170 -4.14 21.44 -19.35
CA SER A 170 -5.22 20.86 -20.15
C SER A 170 -6.23 20.14 -19.26
N SER A 171 -7.52 20.33 -19.54
CA SER A 171 -8.62 19.60 -18.89
C SER A 171 -8.59 18.09 -19.20
N LYS A 172 -7.95 17.68 -20.31
CA LYS A 172 -7.88 16.29 -20.75
C LYS A 172 -6.84 15.44 -19.99
N ILE A 173 -5.82 16.06 -19.40
CA ILE A 173 -4.77 15.34 -18.67
C ILE A 173 -5.34 14.92 -17.32
N LYS A 174 -5.94 13.73 -17.23
CA LYS A 174 -6.36 13.14 -15.95
C LYS A 174 -5.13 12.64 -15.19
N LEU A 175 -5.05 12.95 -13.91
CA LEU A 175 -3.98 12.44 -13.05
C LEU A 175 -4.19 10.93 -12.90
N THR A 176 -3.31 10.12 -13.49
CA THR A 176 -3.33 8.67 -13.28
C THR A 176 -2.53 8.32 -12.03
N TYR A 177 -2.90 7.23 -11.37
CA TYR A 177 -2.16 6.70 -10.23
C TYR A 177 -0.68 6.48 -10.57
N ALA A 178 -0.41 5.91 -11.75
CA ALA A 178 0.94 5.70 -12.27
C ALA A 178 1.77 6.98 -12.41
N MET A 179 1.16 8.14 -12.73
CA MET A 179 1.90 9.41 -12.77
C MET A 179 2.33 9.88 -11.38
N VAL A 180 1.50 9.63 -10.37
CA VAL A 180 1.83 9.96 -8.98
C VAL A 180 2.94 9.04 -8.48
N GLU A 181 2.83 7.75 -8.77
CA GLU A 181 3.82 6.74 -8.39
C GLU A 181 5.19 6.98 -9.03
N LYS A 182 5.24 7.28 -10.34
CA LYS A 182 6.48 7.69 -11.00
C LYS A 182 7.14 8.91 -10.36
N VAL A 183 6.36 9.91 -9.94
CA VAL A 183 6.91 11.09 -9.25
C VAL A 183 7.46 10.72 -7.88
N LEU A 184 6.85 9.75 -7.19
CA LEU A 184 7.36 9.24 -5.92
C LEU A 184 8.69 8.52 -6.11
N GLU A 185 8.79 7.63 -7.09
CA GLU A 185 10.01 6.90 -7.45
C GLU A 185 11.14 7.85 -7.88
N GLU A 186 10.83 8.87 -8.69
CA GLU A 186 11.79 9.91 -9.08
C GLU A 186 12.36 10.69 -7.88
N ASP A 187 11.54 10.95 -6.85
CA ASP A 187 11.99 11.64 -5.65
C ASP A 187 12.82 10.74 -4.73
N GLU A 188 12.51 9.44 -4.66
CA GLU A 188 13.30 8.44 -3.93
C GLU A 188 14.69 8.26 -4.56
N THR A 189 14.76 8.09 -5.88
CA THR A 189 16.03 7.91 -6.61
C THR A 189 16.95 9.13 -6.48
N LYS A 190 16.40 10.35 -6.48
CA LYS A 190 17.18 11.57 -6.23
C LYS A 190 17.80 11.59 -4.83
N VAL A 191 17.04 11.25 -3.80
CA VAL A 191 17.53 11.22 -2.42
C VAL A 191 18.64 10.18 -2.25
N ILE A 192 18.48 9.00 -2.86
CA ILE A 192 19.49 7.95 -2.85
C ILE A 192 20.77 8.44 -3.54
N ASN A 193 20.66 9.03 -4.73
CA ASN A 193 21.81 9.55 -5.48
C ASN A 193 22.54 10.68 -4.74
N ASP A 194 21.82 11.58 -4.08
CA ASP A 194 22.42 12.64 -3.28
C ASP A 194 23.16 12.07 -2.06
N SER A 195 22.58 11.06 -1.40
CA SER A 195 23.24 10.36 -0.28
C SER A 195 24.50 9.61 -0.72
N ILE A 196 24.49 9.01 -1.92
CA ILE A 196 25.68 8.35 -2.51
C ILE A 196 26.78 9.38 -2.77
N LYS A 197 26.45 10.54 -3.34
CA LYS A 197 27.42 11.61 -3.59
C LYS A 197 28.04 12.13 -2.29
N GLU A 198 27.26 12.31 -1.23
CA GLU A 198 27.78 12.71 0.07
C GLU A 198 28.77 11.66 0.63
N LYS A 199 28.43 10.37 0.50
CA LYS A 199 29.32 9.27 0.90
C LYS A 199 30.60 9.22 0.07
N ASP A 200 30.53 9.49 -1.23
CA ASP A 200 31.71 9.57 -2.10
C ASP A 200 32.64 10.71 -1.69
N ILE A 201 32.08 11.86 -1.32
CA ILE A 201 32.86 13.00 -0.79
C ILE A 201 33.52 12.63 0.53
N GLU A 202 32.78 11.97 1.43
CA GLU A 202 33.29 11.51 2.72
C GLU A 202 34.47 10.53 2.54
N LEU A 203 34.34 9.59 1.59
CA LEU A 203 35.39 8.62 1.25
C LEU A 203 36.63 9.31 0.68
N LYS A 204 36.46 10.25 -0.26
CA LYS A 204 37.57 11.03 -0.82
C LYS A 204 38.31 11.82 0.25
N ASN A 205 37.59 12.45 1.17
CA ASN A 205 38.20 13.18 2.28
C ASN A 205 39.00 12.27 3.21
N LYS A 206 38.49 11.07 3.52
CA LYS A 206 39.23 10.06 4.30
C LYS A 206 40.49 9.57 3.58
N GLN A 207 40.43 9.39 2.26
CA GLN A 207 41.60 9.03 1.44
C GLN A 207 42.67 10.11 1.49
N ILE A 208 42.29 11.39 1.34
CA ILE A 208 43.22 12.53 1.45
C ILE A 208 43.91 12.55 2.82
N LEU A 209 43.15 12.42 3.91
CA LEU A 209 43.69 12.38 5.27
C LEU A 209 44.69 11.24 5.49
N LEU A 210 44.41 10.06 4.92
CA LEU A 210 45.33 8.92 4.98
C LEU A 210 46.64 9.20 4.23
N VAL A 211 46.55 9.76 3.02
CA VAL A 211 47.72 10.14 2.22
C VAL A 211 48.58 11.16 2.96
N ASP A 212 47.98 12.18 3.56
CA ASP A 212 48.70 13.18 4.37
C ASP A 212 49.39 12.56 5.58
N LYS A 213 48.72 11.61 6.26
CA LYS A 213 49.31 10.88 7.39
C LYS A 213 50.53 10.06 6.96
N PHE A 214 50.44 9.37 5.82
CA PHE A 214 51.57 8.60 5.27
C PHE A 214 52.74 9.50 4.85
N LEU A 215 52.46 10.67 4.26
CA LEU A 215 53.49 11.63 3.88
C LEU A 215 54.23 12.21 5.10
N LYS A 216 53.53 12.49 6.21
CA LYS A 216 54.16 12.92 7.47
C LYS A 216 55.06 11.84 8.06
N GLN A 217 54.57 10.61 8.19
CA GLN A 217 55.37 9.49 8.70
C GLN A 217 56.64 9.22 7.88
N LYS A 218 56.61 9.48 6.56
CA LYS A 218 57.79 9.34 5.69
C LYS A 218 58.80 10.46 5.88
N LYS A 219 58.37 11.67 6.27
CA LYS A 219 59.26 12.78 6.63
C LYS A 219 59.94 12.53 7.98
N ASP A 220 59.22 11.99 8.96
CA ASP A 220 59.77 11.72 10.30
C ASP A 220 60.79 10.55 10.33
N LYS A 221 60.86 9.75 9.26
CA LYS A 221 61.79 8.62 9.11
C LYS A 221 63.05 8.94 8.29
N LYS A 222 63.19 10.17 7.79
CA LYS A 222 64.35 10.64 7.02
C LYS A 222 65.14 11.64 7.84
#